data_AF-A0A0S7BFQ4-F1
#
_entry.id   AF-A0A0S7BFQ4-F1
#
_cell.length_a   1.000
_cell.length_b   1.000
_cell.length_c   1.000
_cell.angle_alpha   90.00
_cell.angle_beta   90.00
_cell.angle_gamma   90.00
#
_symmetry.space_group_name_H-M   'P 1'
#
loop_
_entity.id
_entity.type
_entity.pdbx_description
1 polymer ?
#
loop_
_entity_poly.entity_id
_entity_poly.type
_entity_poly.pdbx_seq_one_letter_code
_entity_poly.pdbx_strand_id
1 'polypeptide(L)'
;MLGARPIFDPQRRIGQLGLDQSPGFGSPARGAMFFNRCLQRGLSAEWLGRLLGRKLRLTGLDAPLNGNGRDLGIRTVPIRKITGSKGRANDFDRFFRPLQDNTRERWLNVW
;
A
#
# COMPACT_ATOMS: atom_id res chain seq x y z
N MET A 1 -31.87 -33.83 -21.66
CA MET A 1 -31.95 -32.91 -20.50
C MET A 1 -30.79 -31.93 -20.61
N LEU A 2 -31.04 -30.74 -21.16
CA LEU A 2 -30.01 -29.71 -21.36
C LEU A 2 -29.87 -28.84 -20.10
N GLY A 3 -28.68 -28.86 -19.49
CA GLY A 3 -28.33 -27.96 -18.39
C GLY A 3 -28.10 -26.54 -18.90
N ALA A 4 -28.88 -25.60 -18.38
CA ALA A 4 -28.73 -24.17 -18.68
C ALA A 4 -27.39 -23.66 -18.15
N ARG A 5 -26.60 -23.03 -19.03
CA ARG A 5 -25.41 -22.26 -18.66
C ARG A 5 -25.86 -20.91 -18.08
N PRO A 6 -25.28 -20.41 -16.98
CA PRO A 6 -25.65 -19.10 -16.47
C PRO A 6 -25.21 -18.01 -17.45
N ILE A 7 -26.20 -17.30 -17.98
CA ILE A 7 -26.05 -16.08 -18.78
C ILE A 7 -25.53 -14.98 -17.85
N PHE A 8 -24.50 -14.26 -18.29
CA PHE A 8 -24.01 -13.06 -17.61
C PHE A 8 -25.13 -12.02 -17.54
N ASP A 9 -25.55 -11.68 -16.31
CA ASP A 9 -26.58 -10.70 -16.01
C ASP A 9 -25.92 -9.33 -15.73
N PRO A 10 -26.02 -8.36 -16.66
CA PRO A 10 -25.37 -7.05 -16.51
C PRO A 10 -26.05 -6.16 -15.46
N GLN A 11 -27.20 -6.55 -14.90
CA GLN A 11 -27.88 -5.82 -13.82
C GLN A 11 -27.60 -6.39 -12.41
N ARG A 12 -26.83 -7.48 -12.29
CA ARG A 12 -26.35 -7.95 -10.98
C ARG A 12 -25.29 -6.99 -10.42
N ARG A 13 -25.77 -6.03 -9.64
CA ARG A 13 -24.95 -5.17 -8.77
C ARG A 13 -24.09 -6.09 -7.88
N ILE A 14 -22.79 -5.80 -7.78
CA ILE A 14 -21.76 -6.59 -7.07
C ILE A 14 -22.16 -6.98 -5.62
N GLY A 15 -23.14 -6.29 -5.01
CA GLY A 15 -23.66 -6.60 -3.69
C GLY A 15 -24.56 -7.84 -3.56
N GLN A 16 -24.94 -8.54 -4.64
CA GLN A 16 -25.76 -9.77 -4.57
C GLN A 16 -24.97 -11.08 -4.76
N LEU A 17 -23.71 -11.03 -5.16
CA LEU A 17 -22.84 -12.17 -4.92
C LEU A 17 -22.53 -12.16 -3.43
N GLY A 18 -23.06 -13.13 -2.68
CA GLY A 18 -22.75 -13.37 -1.27
C GLY A 18 -21.27 -13.77 -1.05
N LEU A 19 -20.35 -12.94 -1.54
CA LEU A 19 -18.96 -12.92 -1.15
C LEU A 19 -18.92 -12.23 0.21
N ASP A 20 -19.19 -13.07 1.21
CA ASP A 20 -18.70 -12.95 2.56
C ASP A 20 -19.07 -11.64 3.28
N GLN A 21 -20.16 -11.70 4.03
CA GLN A 21 -20.31 -10.92 5.25
C GLN A 21 -19.28 -11.42 6.29
N SER A 22 -18.00 -11.21 5.97
CA SER A 22 -16.91 -11.59 6.84
C SER A 22 -17.07 -10.78 8.13
N PRO A 23 -17.09 -11.44 9.31
CA PRO A 23 -17.25 -10.75 10.58
C PRO A 23 -16.16 -9.68 10.69
N GLY A 24 -16.58 -8.46 11.02
CA GLY A 24 -15.82 -7.22 11.04
C GLY A 24 -14.30 -7.35 10.98
N PHE A 25 -13.73 -6.77 9.92
CA PHE A 25 -12.37 -6.23 9.90
C PHE A 25 -12.05 -5.66 11.31
N GLY A 26 -10.96 -6.16 11.88
CA GLY A 26 -10.60 -6.15 13.29
C GLY A 26 -10.68 -4.79 14.00
N SER A 27 -10.61 -4.85 15.33
CA SER A 27 -10.80 -3.68 16.18
C SER A 27 -9.99 -2.46 15.70
N PRO A 28 -10.60 -1.27 15.50
CA PRO A 28 -9.92 -0.03 15.15
C PRO A 28 -8.73 0.29 16.07
N ALA A 29 -8.81 -0.13 17.34
CA ALA A 29 -7.72 -0.01 18.30
C ALA A 29 -6.47 -0.81 17.89
N ARG A 30 -6.64 -2.01 17.30
CA ARG A 30 -5.52 -2.82 16.78
C ARG A 30 -4.88 -2.17 15.56
N GLY A 31 -5.69 -1.66 14.64
CA GLY A 31 -5.20 -0.88 13.50
C GLY A 31 -4.38 0.34 13.96
N ALA A 32 -4.89 1.08 14.94
CA ALA A 32 -4.22 2.25 15.52
C ALA A 32 -2.90 1.89 16.22
N MET A 33 -2.87 0.81 17.00
CA MET A 33 -1.64 0.33 17.64
C MET A 33 -0.60 -0.11 16.61
N PHE A 34 -1.01 -0.87 15.59
CA PHE A 34 -0.11 -1.29 14.52
C PHE A 34 0.47 -0.08 13.76
N PHE A 35 -0.38 0.89 13.41
CA PHE A 35 0.04 2.13 12.78
C PHE A 35 1.06 2.88 13.65
N ASN A 36 0.76 3.12 14.93
CA ASN A 36 1.65 3.83 15.86
C ASN A 36 3.02 3.15 15.97
N ARG A 37 3.04 1.81 16.05
CA ARG A 37 4.28 1.03 16.10
C ARG A 37 5.09 1.20 14.81
N CYS A 38 4.44 1.20 13.66
CA CYS A 38 5.08 1.38 12.36
C CYS A 38 5.61 2.82 12.18
N LEU A 39 4.85 3.82 12.63
CA LEU A 39 5.25 5.23 12.62
C LEU A 39 6.50 5.46 13.49
N GLN A 40 6.48 4.98 14.74
CA GLN A 40 7.64 5.09 15.64
C GLN A 40 8.89 4.42 15.06
N ARG A 41 8.73 3.25 14.43
CA ARG A 41 9.83 2.55 13.74
C ARG A 41 10.35 3.27 12.51
N GLY A 42 9.46 3.89 11.73
CA GLY A 42 9.83 4.70 10.57
C GLY A 42 10.64 5.93 10.99
N LEU A 43 10.12 6.69 11.95
CA LEU A 43 10.75 7.91 12.47
C LEU A 43 12.11 7.63 13.13
N SER A 44 12.20 6.63 14.01
CA SER A 44 13.47 6.26 14.66
C SER A 44 14.53 5.81 13.66
N ALA A 45 14.14 5.02 12.65
CA ALA A 45 15.05 4.61 11.61
C ALA A 45 15.49 5.80 10.75
N GLU A 46 14.59 6.71 10.38
CA GLU A 46 14.91 7.91 9.59
C GLU A 46 15.89 8.82 10.32
N TRP A 47 15.65 9.06 11.60
CA TRP A 47 16.55 9.81 12.46
C TRP A 47 17.94 9.17 12.55
N LEU A 48 18.02 7.88 12.88
CA LEU A 48 19.29 7.18 12.97
C LEU A 48 19.99 7.11 11.59
N GLY A 49 19.22 6.92 10.53
CA GLY A 49 19.73 6.93 9.16
C GLY A 49 20.36 8.27 8.79
N ARG A 50 19.73 9.40 9.15
CA ARG A 50 20.29 10.74 8.94
C ARG A 50 21.60 10.93 9.69
N LEU A 51 21.68 10.47 10.93
CA LEU A 51 22.93 10.50 11.71
C LEU A 51 24.04 9.64 11.08
N LEU A 52 23.68 8.50 10.50
CA LEU A 52 24.61 7.57 9.83
C LEU A 52 24.82 7.88 8.34
N GLY A 53 24.31 9.01 7.81
CA GLY A 53 24.41 9.38 6.40
C GLY A 53 23.67 8.45 5.43
N ARG A 54 22.72 7.63 5.90
CA ARG A 54 21.94 6.70 5.09
C ARG A 54 20.65 7.33 4.57
N LYS A 55 20.42 7.20 3.26
CA LYS A 55 19.13 7.56 2.64
C LYS A 55 18.11 6.45 2.87
N LEU A 56 17.12 6.72 3.72
CA LEU A 56 16.03 5.77 4.04
C LEU A 56 14.69 6.14 3.43
N ARG A 57 14.52 7.35 2.90
CA ARG A 57 13.29 7.77 2.23
C ARG A 57 13.19 7.21 0.82
N LEU A 58 11.96 7.06 0.33
CA LEU A 58 11.71 6.79 -1.08
C LEU A 58 12.16 8.00 -1.92
N THR A 59 12.59 7.73 -3.14
CA THR A 59 12.94 8.77 -4.12
C THR A 59 11.66 9.30 -4.76
N GLY A 60 11.51 10.62 -4.83
CA GLY A 60 10.43 11.26 -5.61
C GLY A 60 10.61 10.98 -7.09
N LEU A 61 9.60 10.41 -7.74
CA LEU A 61 9.58 10.16 -9.19
C LEU A 61 8.89 11.29 -9.94
N ASP A 62 9.11 12.52 -9.47
CA ASP A 62 8.39 13.71 -9.94
C ASP A 62 9.07 14.32 -11.18
N ALA A 63 10.33 13.95 -11.43
CA ALA A 63 11.08 14.30 -12.63
C ALA A 63 10.93 13.22 -13.72
N PRO A 64 11.10 13.58 -15.01
CA PRO A 64 11.19 12.62 -16.10
C PRO A 64 12.28 11.58 -15.79
N LEU A 65 11.91 10.31 -15.79
CA LEU A 65 12.90 9.24 -15.68
C LEU A 65 13.68 9.23 -16.99
N ASN A 66 14.98 9.54 -16.94
CA ASN A 66 15.91 9.46 -18.08
C ASN A 66 16.22 7.99 -18.47
N GLY A 67 15.19 7.16 -18.57
CA GLY A 67 15.28 5.77 -18.99
C GLY A 67 14.53 5.58 -20.29
N ASN A 68 15.07 4.72 -21.16
CA ASN A 68 14.30 4.13 -22.26
C ASN A 68 13.25 3.21 -21.64
N GLY A 69 12.12 3.78 -21.22
CA GLY A 69 10.99 3.07 -20.65
C GLY A 69 10.45 2.08 -21.68
N ARG A 70 10.93 0.85 -21.63
CA ARG A 70 10.38 -0.26 -22.40
C ARG A 70 9.30 -0.92 -21.57
N ASP A 71 8.16 -1.21 -22.19
CA ASP A 71 7.18 -2.09 -21.58
C ASP A 71 7.79 -3.49 -21.44
N LEU A 72 7.79 -4.01 -20.21
CA LEU A 72 8.31 -5.33 -19.86
C LEU A 72 7.20 -6.33 -19.54
N GLY A 73 5.93 -5.94 -19.74
CA GLY A 73 4.75 -6.67 -19.34
C GLY A 73 4.52 -6.69 -17.83
N ILE A 74 3.55 -7.49 -17.39
CA ILE A 74 3.27 -7.69 -15.96
C ILE A 74 4.41 -8.50 -15.33
N ARG A 75 5.05 -7.92 -14.31
CA ARG A 75 6.12 -8.59 -13.55
C ARG A 75 5.94 -8.38 -12.06
N THR A 76 6.23 -9.42 -11.30
CA THR A 76 6.30 -9.32 -9.85
C THR A 76 7.58 -8.57 -9.45
N VAL A 77 7.42 -7.46 -8.74
CA VAL A 77 8.54 -6.70 -8.16
C VAL A 77 8.55 -6.92 -6.65
N PRO A 78 9.65 -7.44 -6.07
CA PRO A 78 9.78 -7.51 -4.63
C PRO A 78 9.69 -6.12 -4.01
N ILE A 79 8.90 -5.96 -2.94
CA ILE A 79 8.70 -4.67 -2.26
C ILE A 79 10.02 -3.96 -1.92
N ARG A 80 11.03 -4.72 -1.44
CA ARG A 80 12.37 -4.20 -1.11
C ARG A 80 13.17 -3.60 -2.29
N LYS A 81 12.75 -3.88 -3.53
CA LYS A 81 13.37 -3.33 -4.75
C LYS A 81 12.71 -2.02 -5.19
N ILE A 82 11.61 -1.60 -4.57
CA ILE A 82 10.96 -0.34 -4.87
C ILE A 82 11.78 0.78 -4.21
N THR A 83 12.29 1.70 -5.03
CA THR A 83 13.20 2.78 -4.58
C THR A 83 12.56 4.16 -4.60
N GLY A 84 11.37 4.30 -5.19
CA GLY A 84 10.72 5.59 -5.37
C GLY A 84 9.21 5.51 -5.49
N SER A 85 8.58 6.66 -5.32
CA SER A 85 7.14 6.84 -5.45
C SER A 85 6.84 8.20 -6.07
N LYS A 86 5.80 8.25 -6.91
CA LYS A 86 5.27 9.52 -7.42
C LYS A 86 4.38 10.17 -6.37
N GLY A 87 4.61 11.44 -6.04
CA GLY A 87 3.75 12.24 -5.14
C GLY A 87 3.64 11.79 -3.68
N ARG A 88 4.30 10.69 -3.28
CA ARG A 88 4.19 10.10 -1.92
C ARG A 88 5.52 9.66 -1.33
N ALA A 89 6.63 10.06 -1.94
CA ALA A 89 7.96 9.67 -1.49
C ALA A 89 8.29 10.13 -0.05
N ASN A 90 7.60 11.17 0.43
CA ASN A 90 7.76 11.70 1.78
C ASN A 90 6.83 11.07 2.83
N ASP A 91 5.82 10.29 2.41
CA ASP A 91 4.89 9.64 3.33
C ASP A 91 5.50 8.38 3.94
N PHE A 92 6.47 7.75 3.25
CA PHE A 92 7.00 6.44 3.61
C PHE A 92 8.53 6.36 3.48
N ASP A 93 9.11 5.47 4.27
CA ASP A 93 10.49 5.05 4.07
C ASP A 93 10.60 3.91 3.04
N ARG A 94 11.83 3.49 2.73
CA ARG A 94 12.17 2.40 1.80
C ARG A 94 11.64 1.02 2.23
N PHE A 95 11.14 0.90 3.45
CA PHE A 95 10.50 -0.29 3.99
C PHE A 95 8.97 -0.12 4.09
N PHE A 96 8.42 0.93 3.48
CA PHE A 96 7.00 1.27 3.49
C PHE A 96 6.41 1.51 4.88
N ARG A 97 7.24 1.95 5.84
CA ARG A 97 6.77 2.43 7.14
C ARG A 97 6.32 3.88 7.00
N PRO A 98 5.19 4.28 7.62
CA PRO A 98 4.74 5.66 7.58
C PRO A 98 5.75 6.57 8.30
N LEU A 99 5.96 7.75 7.73
CA LEU A 99 6.77 8.83 8.31
C LEU A 99 5.89 10.00 8.77
N GLN A 100 4.59 9.96 8.47
CA GLN A 100 3.61 11.00 8.77
C GLN A 100 2.26 10.39 9.15
N ASP A 101 1.43 11.14 9.86
CA ASP A 101 0.13 10.68 10.36
C ASP A 101 -1.00 10.76 9.31
N ASN A 102 -0.76 11.43 8.17
CA ASN A 102 -1.73 11.64 7.09
C ASN A 102 -2.32 10.35 6.46
N THR A 103 -1.73 9.19 6.74
CA THR A 103 -2.21 7.87 6.27
C THR A 103 -2.91 7.06 7.34
N ARG A 104 -3.02 7.57 8.57
CA ARG A 104 -3.60 6.86 9.71
C ARG A 104 -5.02 6.39 9.44
N GLU A 105 -5.92 7.28 9.04
CA GLU A 105 -7.32 6.94 8.77
C GLU A 105 -7.46 5.83 7.73
N ARG A 106 -6.65 5.88 6.66
CA ARG A 106 -6.65 4.82 5.64
C ARG A 106 -6.20 3.48 6.21
N TRP A 107 -5.25 3.46 7.13
CA TRP A 107 -4.82 2.23 7.80
C TRP A 107 -5.92 1.69 8.72
N LEU A 108 -6.65 2.55 9.43
CA LEU A 108 -7.76 2.11 10.29
C LEU A 108 -8.91 1.48 9.51
N ASN A 109 -9.12 1.89 8.26
CA ASN A 109 -10.23 1.41 7.41
C ASN A 109 -9.96 0.07 6.70
N VAL A 110 -8.73 -0.43 6.71
CA VAL A 110 -8.35 -1.72 6.07
C VAL A 110 -8.33 -2.86 7.07
N TRP A 111 -8.29 -2.54 8.37
CA TRP A 111 -8.03 -3.52 9.42
C TRP A 111 -9.26 -4.07 10.06
#